data_AF-A0A7J0EHS3-F1
#
_entry.id   AF-A0A7J0EHS3-F1
#
_cell.length_a   1.000
_cell.length_b   1.000
_cell.length_c   1.000
_cell.angle_alpha   90.00
_cell.angle_beta   90.00
_cell.angle_gamma   90.00
#
_symmetry.space_group_name_H-M   'P 1'
#
loop_
_entity.id
_entity.type
_entity.pdbx_description
1 polymer ?
#
loop_
_entity_poly.entity_id
_entity_poly.type
_entity_poly.pdbx_seq_one_letter_code
_entity_poly.pdbx_strand_id
1 'polypeptide(L)'
;MAPSLTFVTLFLFFLLLSSSSFVTIKARPLNAAKPRGSMGEAIENLFEGFYIDAVKTGGPSPGGKGHEFTDTETLGGIKNSGLSPGGKGHEFTDAQTLGGIKNSGPSPGQGNHFTNAQTLGGIKNSGPSPGQGNHFTNAQTLGGIKNSGPSPGQGNRFTNAQTLGGIKNSGPSPGQGNRFTNAQTLGGIKNSGPSPGQGNHFTNAQTLGGIKNSGPSPGQGNHFTNAQTLGGIKNSGPSPGQGNHFTNAQTLGGQHFTEDGRALWEIKHSGPSPGQGN
;
A
#
# COMPACT_ATOMS: atom_id res chain seq x y z
N MET A 1 2.40 45.23 22.09
CA MET A 1 1.77 44.26 23.00
C MET A 1 2.86 43.29 23.45
N ALA A 2 3.33 43.43 24.69
CA ALA A 2 4.38 42.57 25.22
C ALA A 2 3.78 41.19 25.54
N PRO A 3 4.31 40.08 25.00
CA PRO A 3 3.92 38.75 25.46
C PRO A 3 4.34 38.62 26.92
N SER A 4 3.35 38.32 27.76
CA SER A 4 3.47 38.28 29.21
C SER A 4 4.56 37.31 29.64
N LEU A 5 5.36 37.72 30.63
CA LEU A 5 6.43 36.98 31.29
C LEU A 5 6.06 35.52 31.61
N THR A 6 4.77 35.23 31.79
CA THR A 6 4.18 33.91 31.99
C THR A 6 4.37 32.92 30.84
N PHE A 7 4.37 33.38 29.58
CA PHE A 7 4.55 32.51 28.41
C PHE A 7 5.99 32.00 28.30
N VAL A 8 6.95 32.89 28.60
CA VAL A 8 8.38 32.55 28.58
C VAL A 8 8.70 31.55 29.70
N THR A 9 8.10 31.72 30.89
CA THR A 9 8.29 30.76 31.99
C THR A 9 7.66 29.39 31.70
N LEU A 10 6.49 29.35 31.08
CA LEU A 10 5.83 28.10 30.66
C LEU A 10 6.64 27.37 29.58
N PHE A 11 7.20 28.11 28.62
CA PHE A 11 8.04 27.55 27.57
C PHE A 11 9.33 26.95 28.14
N LEU A 12 10.00 27.65 29.07
CA LEU A 12 11.21 27.15 29.73
C LEU A 12 10.92 25.93 30.62
N PHE A 13 9.76 25.88 31.28
CA PHE A 13 9.34 24.72 32.06
C PHE A 13 9.10 23.49 31.17
N PHE A 14 8.43 23.67 30.02
CA PHE A 14 8.25 22.60 29.03
C PHE A 14 9.59 22.12 28.44
N LEU A 15 10.53 23.03 28.20
CA LEU A 15 11.88 22.69 27.72
C LEU A 15 12.64 21.88 28.78
N LEU A 16 12.51 22.24 30.07
CA LEU A 16 13.11 21.51 31.18
C LEU A 16 12.51 20.09 31.31
N LEU A 17 11.18 19.96 31.24
CA LEU A 17 10.51 18.66 31.25
C LEU A 17 10.95 17.80 30.06
N SER A 18 11.07 18.38 28.87
CA SER A 18 11.49 17.66 27.66
C SER A 18 12.95 17.21 27.73
N SER A 19 13.82 17.98 28.41
CA SER A 19 15.23 17.62 28.63
C SER A 19 15.42 16.53 29.68
N SER A 20 14.44 16.31 30.58
CA SER A 20 14.49 15.24 31.58
C SER A 20 14.24 13.84 31.00
N SER A 21 13.68 13.75 29.78
CA SER A 21 13.39 12.48 29.11
C SER A 21 14.57 11.90 28.30
N PHE A 22 15.73 12.57 28.29
CA PHE A 22 16.91 12.12 27.55
C PHE A 22 18.13 11.90 28.47
N VAL A 23 18.00 10.95 29.41
CA VAL A 23 19.17 10.26 29.97
C VAL A 23 18.82 8.79 30.14
N THR A 24 19.22 7.95 29.18
CA THR A 24 19.95 6.68 29.41
C THR A 24 20.37 6.13 28.05
N ILE A 25 21.42 6.72 27.48
CA ILE A 25 22.33 5.97 26.61
C ILE A 25 23.66 6.01 27.32
N LYS A 26 24.01 4.91 28.00
CA LYS A 26 25.36 4.34 28.01
C LYS A 26 25.39 3.04 28.81
N ALA A 27 25.92 2.03 28.12
CA ALA A 27 26.67 0.89 28.60
C ALA A 27 26.00 -0.10 29.57
N ARG A 28 25.95 -1.36 29.12
CA ARG A 28 25.78 -2.60 29.88
C ARG A 28 26.53 -2.57 31.22
N PRO A 29 25.86 -2.98 32.32
CA PRO A 29 26.50 -3.88 33.26
C PRO A 29 25.63 -5.11 33.52
N LEU A 30 26.33 -6.23 33.68
CA LEU A 30 25.82 -7.52 34.12
C LEU A 30 25.45 -7.50 35.61
N ASN A 31 24.50 -8.38 35.96
CA ASN A 31 24.25 -9.04 37.26
C ASN A 31 23.16 -8.48 38.20
N ALA A 32 22.09 -9.28 38.27
CA ALA A 32 21.49 -9.89 39.46
C ALA A 32 21.11 -8.99 40.66
N ALA A 33 19.82 -8.68 40.77
CA ALA A 33 19.04 -8.78 42.00
C ALA A 33 17.53 -8.65 41.70
N LYS A 34 16.71 -9.57 42.24
CA LYS A 34 15.23 -9.52 42.23
C LYS A 34 14.74 -8.40 43.16
N PRO A 35 13.72 -7.61 42.78
CA PRO A 35 12.81 -7.01 43.73
C PRO A 35 11.44 -7.71 43.67
N ARG A 36 10.90 -7.94 44.87
CA ARG A 36 9.57 -8.48 45.15
C ARG A 36 8.48 -7.49 44.75
N GLY A 37 7.42 -8.05 44.17
CA GLY A 37 6.03 -7.61 44.01
C GLY A 37 5.64 -6.19 44.40
N SER A 38 5.12 -5.46 43.41
CA SER A 38 4.24 -4.30 43.58
C SER A 38 3.69 -3.92 42.21
N MET A 39 2.37 -4.00 42.05
CA MET A 39 1.41 -3.35 41.11
C MET A 39 1.79 -2.97 39.65
N GLY A 40 3.06 -2.83 39.27
CA GLY A 40 3.54 -2.62 37.90
C GLY A 40 3.48 -3.87 37.03
N GLU A 41 3.59 -5.07 37.61
CA GLU A 41 3.51 -6.34 36.87
C GLU A 41 2.10 -6.58 36.29
N ALA A 42 1.04 -6.03 36.91
CA ALA A 42 -0.31 -6.11 36.38
C ALA A 42 -0.58 -5.11 35.24
N ILE A 43 0.16 -4.00 35.19
CA ILE A 43 0.06 -2.99 34.14
C ILE A 43 0.92 -3.39 32.93
N GLU A 44 2.12 -3.92 33.16
CA GLU A 44 2.96 -4.47 32.08
C GLU A 44 2.32 -5.69 31.41
N ASN A 45 1.67 -6.59 32.16
CA ASN A 45 0.89 -7.70 31.58
C ASN A 45 -0.38 -7.25 30.83
N LEU A 46 -0.91 -6.05 31.12
CA LEU A 46 -2.05 -5.49 30.38
C LEU A 46 -1.59 -4.90 29.03
N PHE A 47 -0.41 -4.27 28.98
CA PHE A 47 0.17 -3.71 27.75
C PHE A 47 0.81 -4.78 26.84
N GLU A 48 1.34 -5.87 27.39
CA GLU A 48 1.80 -7.02 26.61
C GLU A 48 0.64 -7.78 25.92
N GLY A 49 -0.59 -7.67 26.42
CA GLY A 49 -1.77 -8.31 25.84
C GLY A 49 -2.27 -7.70 24.52
N PHE A 50 -1.96 -6.42 24.26
CA PHE A 50 -2.46 -5.67 23.09
C PHE A 50 -1.39 -5.35 22.03
N TYR A 51 -0.13 -5.70 22.29
CA TYR A 51 1.00 -5.47 21.38
C TYR A 51 1.56 -6.81 20.87
N ILE A 52 1.20 -7.18 19.64
CA ILE A 52 1.81 -8.34 18.97
C ILE A 52 2.99 -7.85 18.13
N ASP A 53 4.22 -8.21 18.49
CA ASP A 53 5.44 -7.67 17.85
C ASP A 53 5.61 -8.03 16.35
N ALA A 54 5.20 -9.23 15.93
CA ALA A 54 5.18 -9.63 14.51
C ALA A 54 4.41 -10.93 14.28
N VAL A 55 3.60 -10.98 13.22
CA VAL A 55 3.05 -12.23 12.70
C VAL A 55 4.05 -12.84 11.72
N LYS A 56 4.56 -14.04 12.02
CA LYS A 56 5.47 -14.79 11.15
C LYS A 56 4.83 -16.11 10.74
N THR A 57 4.61 -16.30 9.44
CA THR A 57 4.31 -17.63 8.87
C THR A 57 5.52 -18.08 8.05
N GLY A 58 6.31 -19.00 8.61
CA GLY A 58 7.51 -19.54 7.99
C GLY A 58 7.34 -21.03 7.70
N GLY A 59 7.65 -21.43 6.46
CA GLY A 59 7.63 -22.83 6.03
C GLY A 59 6.46 -23.17 5.08
N PRO A 60 6.49 -24.33 4.39
CA PRO A 60 5.37 -24.79 3.59
C PRO A 60 4.19 -25.10 4.52
N SER A 61 3.32 -24.11 4.71
CA SER A 61 2.09 -24.28 5.47
C SER A 61 1.16 -25.20 4.67
N PRO A 62 0.60 -26.28 5.22
CA PRO A 62 -0.44 -27.02 4.52
C PRO A 62 -1.54 -26.02 4.16
N GLY A 63 -1.92 -25.94 2.87
CA GLY A 63 -2.87 -24.96 2.37
C GLY A 63 -4.13 -24.96 3.23
N GLY A 64 -4.33 -23.89 4.00
CA GLY A 64 -5.30 -23.83 5.09
C GLY A 64 -5.89 -22.43 5.25
N LYS A 65 -6.90 -22.30 6.12
CA LYS A 65 -7.53 -21.01 6.45
C LYS A 65 -6.53 -20.15 7.23
N GLY A 66 -6.26 -18.93 6.75
CA GLY A 66 -5.46 -17.96 7.49
C GLY A 66 -6.08 -17.59 8.84
N HIS A 67 -5.26 -17.05 9.74
CA HIS A 67 -5.70 -16.55 11.05
C HIS A 67 -6.52 -15.27 10.96
N GLU A 68 -7.43 -15.10 11.91
CA GLU A 68 -8.25 -13.91 12.10
C GLU A 68 -7.78 -13.15 13.35
N PHE A 69 -7.68 -11.82 13.24
CA PHE A 69 -7.27 -10.91 14.31
C PHE A 69 -8.31 -9.80 14.41
N THR A 70 -8.89 -9.60 15.59
CA THR A 70 -9.94 -8.61 15.85
C THR A 70 -9.50 -7.66 16.98
N ASP A 71 -9.97 -6.41 16.93
CA ASP A 71 -9.81 -5.42 18.01
C ASP A 71 -8.37 -5.23 18.48
N THR A 72 -7.45 -5.03 17.52
CA THR A 72 -6.02 -4.89 17.82
C THR A 72 -5.60 -3.42 17.83
N GLU A 73 -5.02 -2.97 18.95
CA GLU A 73 -4.54 -1.60 19.06
C GLU A 73 -3.23 -1.42 18.27
N THR A 74 -2.24 -2.28 18.49
CA THR A 74 -1.01 -2.27 17.69
C THR A 74 -0.56 -3.68 17.35
N LEU A 75 -0.50 -3.96 16.05
CA LEU A 75 0.05 -5.18 15.50
C LEU A 75 1.32 -4.83 14.70
N GLY A 76 2.42 -5.50 15.00
CA GLY A 76 3.67 -5.32 14.29
C GLY A 76 3.63 -5.87 12.86
N GLY A 77 4.78 -5.85 12.18
CA GLY A 77 4.84 -6.21 10.77
C GLY A 77 4.56 -7.69 10.50
N ILE A 78 3.85 -7.97 9.40
CA ILE A 78 3.59 -9.34 8.93
C ILE A 78 4.74 -9.79 8.03
N LYS A 79 5.28 -10.98 8.27
CA LYS A 79 6.31 -11.60 7.42
C LYS A 79 5.88 -13.01 7.02
N ASN A 80 5.60 -13.18 5.72
CA ASN A 80 5.31 -14.49 5.15
C ASN A 80 6.50 -14.92 4.29
N SER A 81 7.09 -16.08 4.61
CA SER A 81 8.28 -16.60 3.93
C SER A 81 8.12 -18.06 3.56
N GLY A 82 8.30 -18.38 2.28
CA GLY A 82 8.35 -19.75 1.77
C GLY A 82 7.43 -20.00 0.58
N LEU A 83 7.49 -21.22 0.02
CA LEU A 83 6.49 -21.75 -0.88
C LEU A 83 5.24 -22.03 -0.05
N SER A 84 4.28 -21.10 -0.01
CA SER A 84 2.97 -21.41 0.54
C SER A 84 2.18 -22.17 -0.51
N PRO A 85 1.82 -23.45 -0.32
CA PRO A 85 0.73 -24.06 -1.07
C PRO A 85 -0.50 -23.16 -0.94
N GLY A 86 -1.27 -22.99 -2.01
CA GLY A 86 -2.39 -22.04 -2.04
C GLY A 86 -3.33 -22.14 -0.83
N GLY A 87 -3.87 -21.00 -0.38
CA GLY A 87 -4.76 -20.88 0.78
C GLY A 87 -5.36 -19.48 0.92
N LYS A 88 -6.24 -19.29 1.93
CA LYS A 88 -6.80 -17.96 2.28
C LYS A 88 -5.77 -17.22 3.13
N GLY A 89 -5.49 -15.95 2.81
CA GLY A 89 -4.65 -15.09 3.64
C GLY A 89 -5.26 -14.77 5.00
N HIS A 90 -4.53 -14.03 5.83
CA HIS A 90 -4.98 -13.61 7.16
C HIS A 90 -6.09 -12.56 7.07
N GLU A 91 -6.94 -12.51 8.09
CA GLU A 91 -8.05 -11.56 8.23
C GLU A 91 -7.81 -10.66 9.43
N PHE A 92 -7.92 -9.35 9.23
CA PHE A 92 -7.69 -8.33 10.26
C PHE A 92 -8.89 -7.39 10.28
N THR A 93 -9.50 -7.26 11.45
CA THR A 93 -10.68 -6.43 11.67
C THR A 93 -10.42 -5.48 12.83
N ASP A 94 -10.77 -4.20 12.65
CA ASP A 94 -10.67 -3.16 13.68
C ASP A 94 -9.24 -3.01 14.23
N ALA A 95 -8.27 -2.91 13.32
CA ALA A 95 -6.87 -2.67 13.66
C ALA A 95 -6.56 -1.16 13.66
N GLN A 96 -6.14 -0.60 14.81
CA GLN A 96 -5.74 0.81 14.86
C GLN A 96 -4.42 1.00 14.11
N THR A 97 -3.35 0.29 14.52
CA THR A 97 -2.06 0.36 13.84
C THR A 97 -1.54 -1.02 13.46
N LEU A 98 -1.23 -1.22 12.19
CA LEU A 98 -0.58 -2.41 11.67
C LEU A 98 0.73 -2.08 10.96
N GLY A 99 1.80 -2.77 11.33
CA GLY A 99 3.10 -2.68 10.70
C GLY A 99 3.09 -3.10 9.22
N GLY A 100 4.21 -2.87 8.54
CA GLY A 100 4.33 -3.24 7.12
C GLY A 100 4.28 -4.74 6.88
N ILE A 101 3.82 -5.13 5.69
CA ILE A 101 3.71 -6.54 5.27
C ILE A 101 4.88 -6.86 4.34
N LYS A 102 5.55 -7.99 4.56
CA LYS A 102 6.61 -8.49 3.70
C LYS A 102 6.37 -9.95 3.34
N ASN A 103 6.06 -10.20 2.07
CA ASN A 103 5.96 -11.53 1.52
C ASN A 103 7.20 -11.85 0.68
N SER A 104 7.83 -12.99 0.95
CA SER A 104 9.01 -13.46 0.20
C SER A 104 8.81 -14.88 -0.31
N GLY A 105 9.05 -15.10 -1.60
CA GLY A 105 8.86 -16.36 -2.31
C GLY A 105 7.60 -16.35 -3.18
N PRO A 106 7.33 -17.43 -3.93
CA PRO A 106 6.09 -17.58 -4.66
C PRO A 106 4.88 -17.54 -3.71
N SER A 107 3.86 -16.75 -4.05
CA SER A 107 2.62 -16.63 -3.27
C SER A 107 1.41 -17.02 -4.13
N PRO A 108 1.18 -18.32 -4.37
CA PRO A 108 -0.09 -18.79 -4.91
C PRO A 108 -1.17 -18.72 -3.81
N GLY A 109 -2.41 -18.34 -4.15
CA GLY A 109 -3.52 -18.23 -3.19
C GLY A 109 -4.13 -16.83 -3.08
N GLN A 110 -4.89 -16.57 -2.01
CA GLN A 110 -5.48 -15.25 -1.74
C GLN A 110 -4.62 -14.46 -0.76
N GLY A 111 -4.44 -13.17 -1.00
CA GLY A 111 -3.77 -12.25 -0.07
C GLY A 111 -4.56 -12.03 1.22
N ASN A 112 -4.00 -11.17 2.07
CA ASN A 112 -4.61 -10.82 3.36
C ASN A 112 -5.81 -9.89 3.17
N HIS A 113 -6.76 -9.95 4.12
CA HIS A 113 -7.97 -9.14 4.17
C HIS A 113 -7.91 -8.20 5.37
N PHE A 114 -8.16 -6.91 5.14
CA PHE A 114 -8.14 -5.87 6.16
C PHE A 114 -9.46 -5.11 6.13
N THR A 115 -10.11 -5.02 7.28
CA THR A 115 -11.37 -4.30 7.48
C THR A 115 -11.17 -3.30 8.62
N ASN A 116 -11.56 -2.04 8.39
CA ASN A 116 -11.47 -0.96 9.39
C ASN A 116 -10.05 -0.77 9.94
N ALA A 117 -9.05 -0.69 9.06
CA ALA A 117 -7.67 -0.41 9.45
C ALA A 117 -7.44 1.11 9.47
N GLN A 118 -7.07 1.69 10.61
CA GLN A 118 -6.74 3.12 10.62
C GLN A 118 -5.39 3.37 9.93
N THR A 119 -4.32 2.74 10.42
CA THR A 119 -2.98 2.89 9.82
C THR A 119 -2.36 1.55 9.50
N LEU A 120 -1.97 1.36 8.23
CA LEU A 120 -1.24 0.20 7.77
C LEU A 120 0.07 0.62 7.09
N GLY A 121 1.17 0.01 7.53
CA GLY A 121 2.48 0.17 6.90
C GLY A 121 2.54 -0.30 5.44
N GLY A 122 3.65 -0.03 4.78
CA GLY A 122 3.84 -0.41 3.38
C GLY A 122 3.86 -1.94 3.17
N ILE A 123 3.49 -2.36 1.95
CA ILE A 123 3.44 -3.77 1.56
C ILE A 123 4.57 -4.06 0.57
N LYS A 124 5.33 -5.12 0.81
CA LYS A 124 6.41 -5.57 -0.07
C LYS A 124 6.25 -7.04 -0.41
N ASN A 125 5.92 -7.34 -1.65
CA ASN A 125 5.90 -8.69 -2.19
C ASN A 125 7.15 -8.91 -3.05
N SER A 126 7.91 -9.96 -2.75
CA SER A 126 9.14 -10.34 -3.46
C SER A 126 9.01 -11.77 -3.96
N GLY A 127 8.96 -11.97 -5.27
CA GLY A 127 8.79 -13.27 -5.93
C GLY A 127 7.56 -13.32 -6.83
N PRO A 128 7.32 -14.44 -7.53
CA PRO A 128 6.14 -14.63 -8.35
C PRO A 128 4.83 -14.58 -7.54
N SER A 129 3.80 -13.90 -8.04
CA SER A 129 2.49 -13.81 -7.39
C SER A 129 1.36 -14.21 -8.35
N PRO A 130 1.11 -15.51 -8.54
CA PRO A 130 0.03 -16.00 -9.41
C PRO A 130 -1.36 -15.94 -8.79
N GLY A 131 -1.46 -15.62 -7.49
CA GLY A 131 -2.71 -15.55 -6.73
C GLY A 131 -3.48 -14.23 -6.83
N GLN A 132 -4.46 -14.06 -5.95
CA GLN A 132 -5.14 -12.77 -5.72
C GLN A 132 -4.35 -11.94 -4.72
N GLY A 133 -4.24 -10.63 -4.96
CA GLY A 133 -3.60 -9.69 -4.06
C GLY A 133 -4.36 -9.50 -2.74
N ASN A 134 -3.91 -8.53 -1.94
CA ASN A 134 -4.55 -8.20 -0.67
C ASN A 134 -5.84 -7.39 -0.88
N HIS A 135 -6.76 -7.50 0.08
CA HIS A 135 -8.05 -6.81 0.10
C HIS A 135 -8.13 -5.84 1.28
N PHE A 136 -8.47 -4.59 1.00
CA PHE A 136 -8.60 -3.52 2.00
C PHE A 136 -10.00 -2.91 1.92
N THR A 137 -10.67 -2.83 3.06
CA THR A 137 -11.98 -2.21 3.23
C THR A 137 -11.91 -1.22 4.38
N ASN A 138 -12.34 0.03 4.14
CA ASN A 138 -12.34 1.11 5.14
C ASN A 138 -10.95 1.34 5.74
N ALA A 139 -9.94 1.55 4.87
CA ALA A 139 -8.59 1.88 5.30
C ALA A 139 -8.40 3.40 5.32
N GLN A 140 -8.00 3.97 6.46
CA GLN A 140 -7.74 5.42 6.50
C GLN A 140 -6.39 5.73 5.85
N THR A 141 -5.31 5.15 6.34
CA THR A 141 -3.95 5.38 5.81
C THR A 141 -3.24 4.07 5.51
N LEU A 142 -2.81 3.91 4.26
CA LEU A 142 -2.00 2.78 3.82
C LEU A 142 -0.70 3.27 3.17
N GLY A 143 0.43 2.72 3.63
CA GLY A 143 1.73 2.92 3.03
C GLY A 143 1.81 2.44 1.57
N GLY A 144 2.93 2.74 0.92
CA GLY A 144 3.15 2.33 -0.46
C GLY A 144 3.24 0.81 -0.65
N ILE A 145 2.91 0.35 -1.85
CA ILE A 145 2.94 -1.07 -2.22
C ILE A 145 4.06 -1.29 -3.22
N LYS A 146 4.90 -2.30 -2.97
CA LYS A 146 6.00 -2.69 -3.85
C LYS A 146 5.92 -4.18 -4.17
N ASN A 147 5.61 -4.49 -5.41
CA ASN A 147 5.68 -5.86 -5.94
C ASN A 147 6.92 -6.00 -6.80
N SER A 148 7.72 -7.02 -6.52
CA SER A 148 8.96 -7.34 -7.25
C SER A 148 8.87 -8.78 -7.73
N GLY A 149 8.97 -9.02 -9.03
CA GLY A 149 8.84 -10.34 -9.66
C GLY A 149 7.62 -10.44 -10.57
N PRO A 150 7.45 -11.57 -11.29
CA PRO A 150 6.30 -11.79 -12.14
C PRO A 150 4.98 -11.80 -11.37
N SER A 151 3.94 -11.14 -11.88
CA SER A 151 2.61 -11.10 -11.26
C SER A 151 1.53 -11.51 -12.26
N PRO A 152 1.36 -12.82 -12.52
CA PRO A 152 0.32 -13.31 -13.44
C PRO A 152 -1.08 -13.35 -12.82
N GLY A 153 -1.22 -13.13 -11.51
CA GLY A 153 -2.49 -13.14 -10.80
C GLY A 153 -3.28 -11.82 -10.84
N GLN A 154 -4.20 -11.66 -9.89
CA GLN A 154 -4.96 -10.41 -9.73
C GLN A 154 -4.26 -9.49 -8.72
N GLY A 155 -4.20 -8.20 -9.04
CA GLY A 155 -3.66 -7.17 -8.15
C GLY A 155 -4.45 -7.01 -6.85
N ASN A 156 -4.03 -6.04 -6.04
CA ASN A 156 -4.70 -5.73 -4.77
C ASN A 156 -6.03 -5.00 -5.02
N ARG A 157 -6.96 -5.12 -4.07
CA ARG A 157 -8.27 -4.45 -4.10
C ARG A 157 -8.43 -3.52 -2.91
N PHE A 158 -8.85 -2.28 -3.17
CA PHE A 158 -9.08 -1.24 -2.18
C PHE A 158 -10.52 -0.74 -2.29
N THR A 159 -11.23 -0.71 -1.17
CA THR A 159 -12.59 -0.19 -1.06
C THR A 159 -12.63 0.80 0.09
N ASN A 160 -13.10 2.03 -0.15
CA ASN A 160 -13.16 3.10 0.83
C ASN A 160 -11.79 3.37 1.48
N ALA A 161 -10.79 3.68 0.64
CA ALA A 161 -9.46 4.04 1.11
C ALA A 161 -9.32 5.56 1.12
N GLN A 162 -8.97 6.16 2.27
CA GLN A 162 -8.78 7.61 2.32
C GLN A 162 -7.44 8.00 1.71
N THR A 163 -6.34 7.46 2.24
CA THR A 163 -4.98 7.76 1.77
C THR A 163 -4.21 6.49 1.47
N LEU A 164 -3.72 6.36 0.25
CA LEU A 164 -2.85 5.26 -0.17
C LEU A 164 -1.56 5.82 -0.79
N GLY A 165 -0.43 5.34 -0.29
CA GLY A 165 0.88 5.61 -0.87
C GLY A 165 1.02 5.10 -2.31
N GLY A 166 2.14 5.44 -2.95
CA GLY A 166 2.39 5.02 -4.32
C GLY A 166 2.53 3.50 -4.48
N ILE A 167 2.23 3.01 -5.69
CA ILE A 167 2.34 1.59 -6.04
C ILE A 167 3.47 1.42 -7.04
N LYS A 168 4.36 0.46 -6.79
CA LYS A 168 5.47 0.11 -7.66
C LYS A 168 5.46 -1.38 -7.99
N ASN A 169 5.21 -1.71 -9.24
CA ASN A 169 5.34 -3.07 -9.74
C ASN A 169 6.61 -3.18 -10.61
N SER A 170 7.43 -4.17 -10.31
CA SER A 170 8.69 -4.43 -11.02
C SER A 170 8.70 -5.87 -11.49
N GLY A 171 8.86 -6.09 -12.80
CA GLY A 171 8.81 -7.40 -13.44
C GLY A 171 7.58 -7.59 -14.34
N PRO A 172 7.50 -8.71 -15.07
CA PRO A 172 6.37 -8.98 -15.96
C PRO A 172 5.04 -9.05 -15.22
N SER A 173 4.00 -8.41 -15.74
CA SER A 173 2.65 -8.42 -15.15
C SER A 173 1.61 -8.82 -16.20
N PRO A 174 1.48 -10.13 -16.50
CA PRO A 174 0.49 -10.61 -17.46
C PRO A 174 -0.92 -10.75 -16.88
N GLY A 175 -1.10 -10.55 -15.58
CA GLY A 175 -2.38 -10.65 -14.88
C GLY A 175 -3.23 -9.38 -14.91
N GLN A 176 -4.14 -9.25 -13.94
CA GLN A 176 -4.97 -8.06 -13.78
C GLN A 176 -4.32 -7.07 -12.81
N GLY A 177 -4.35 -5.79 -13.14
CA GLY A 177 -3.88 -4.71 -12.27
C GLY A 177 -4.69 -4.58 -10.97
N ASN A 178 -4.35 -3.55 -10.20
CA ASN A 178 -5.04 -3.27 -8.94
C ASN A 178 -6.42 -2.64 -9.19
N ARG A 179 -7.33 -2.82 -8.24
CA ARG A 179 -8.68 -2.23 -8.28
C ARG A 179 -8.93 -1.31 -7.10
N PHE A 180 -9.41 -0.10 -7.40
CA PHE A 180 -9.70 0.94 -6.41
C PHE A 180 -11.15 1.38 -6.54
N THR A 181 -11.89 1.33 -5.44
CA THR A 181 -13.26 1.81 -5.34
C THR A 181 -13.36 2.81 -4.18
N ASN A 182 -13.87 4.00 -4.44
CA ASN A 182 -14.01 5.07 -3.45
C ASN A 182 -12.67 5.39 -2.78
N ALA A 183 -11.67 5.74 -3.60
CA ALA A 183 -10.35 6.13 -3.11
C ALA A 183 -10.25 7.66 -3.10
N GLN A 184 -9.94 8.27 -1.94
CA GLN A 184 -9.83 9.73 -1.89
C GLN A 184 -8.49 10.20 -2.46
N THR A 185 -7.38 9.71 -1.89
CA THR A 185 -6.03 10.09 -2.32
C THR A 185 -5.18 8.85 -2.57
N LEU A 186 -4.65 8.73 -3.79
CA LEU A 186 -3.74 7.68 -4.20
C LEU A 186 -2.46 8.28 -4.77
N GLY A 187 -1.30 7.87 -4.23
CA GLY A 187 0.00 8.19 -4.78
C GLY A 187 0.20 7.66 -6.21
N GLY A 188 1.31 8.06 -6.84
CA GLY A 188 1.60 7.63 -8.20
C GLY A 188 1.79 6.12 -8.36
N ILE A 189 1.49 5.62 -9.56
CA ILE A 189 1.66 4.20 -9.91
C ILE A 189 2.81 4.07 -10.90
N LYS A 190 3.74 3.17 -10.62
CA LYS A 190 4.88 2.89 -11.48
C LYS A 190 4.96 1.40 -11.80
N ASN A 191 4.75 1.06 -13.06
CA ASN A 191 4.94 -0.30 -13.57
C ASN A 191 6.23 -0.34 -14.41
N SER A 192 7.09 -1.30 -14.12
CA SER A 192 8.35 -1.52 -14.83
C SER A 192 8.44 -2.97 -15.26
N GLY A 193 8.74 -3.20 -16.54
CA GLY A 193 8.73 -4.51 -17.19
C GLY A 193 7.52 -4.72 -18.10
N PRO A 194 7.50 -5.82 -18.87
CA PRO A 194 6.40 -6.13 -19.78
C PRO A 194 5.06 -6.27 -19.06
N SER A 195 4.00 -5.65 -19.59
CA SER A 195 2.66 -5.71 -19.01
C SER A 195 1.63 -6.12 -20.08
N PRO A 196 1.57 -7.41 -20.45
CA PRO A 196 0.62 -7.90 -21.47
C PRO A 196 -0.79 -8.13 -20.92
N GLY A 197 -1.01 -7.93 -19.61
CA GLY A 197 -2.30 -8.13 -18.95
C GLY A 197 -3.23 -6.91 -18.98
N GLN A 198 -4.16 -6.85 -18.02
CA GLN A 198 -5.07 -5.71 -17.86
C GLN A 198 -4.48 -4.68 -16.89
N GLY A 199 -4.61 -3.40 -17.23
CA GLY A 199 -4.20 -2.29 -16.37
C GLY A 199 -5.00 -2.19 -15.07
N ASN A 200 -4.80 -1.09 -14.35
CA ASN A 200 -5.50 -0.84 -13.10
C ASN A 200 -6.91 -0.29 -13.35
N HIS A 201 -7.84 -0.56 -12.43
CA HIS A 201 -9.22 -0.10 -12.47
C HIS A 201 -9.50 0.88 -11.31
N PHE A 202 -10.01 2.06 -11.64
CA PHE A 202 -10.36 3.10 -10.67
C PHE A 202 -11.84 3.45 -10.80
N THR A 203 -12.55 3.44 -9.68
CA THR A 203 -13.96 3.81 -9.60
C THR A 203 -14.13 4.79 -8.43
N ASN A 204 -14.69 5.97 -8.70
CA ASN A 204 -14.89 7.03 -7.71
C ASN A 204 -13.56 7.40 -7.03
N ALA A 205 -12.55 7.74 -7.83
CA ALA A 205 -11.24 8.16 -7.33
C ALA A 205 -11.16 9.70 -7.32
N GLN A 206 -10.91 10.33 -6.18
CA GLN A 206 -10.87 11.79 -6.12
C GLN A 206 -9.52 12.33 -6.63
N THR A 207 -8.42 11.93 -6.02
CA THR A 207 -7.07 12.38 -6.39
C THR A 207 -6.15 11.20 -6.61
N LEU A 208 -5.61 11.10 -7.83
CA LEU A 208 -4.67 10.08 -8.24
C LEU A 208 -3.37 10.73 -8.73
N GLY A 209 -2.25 10.30 -8.18
CA GLY A 209 -0.92 10.67 -8.68
C GLY A 209 -0.68 10.17 -10.10
N GLY A 210 0.43 10.60 -10.71
CA GLY A 210 0.78 10.21 -12.07
C GLY A 210 1.01 8.70 -12.22
N ILE A 211 0.73 8.18 -13.42
CA ILE A 211 0.95 6.78 -13.78
C ILE A 211 2.12 6.70 -14.76
N LYS A 212 3.12 5.88 -14.46
CA LYS A 212 4.27 5.64 -15.32
C LYS A 212 4.42 4.16 -15.63
N ASN A 213 4.24 3.80 -16.90
CA ASN A 213 4.50 2.45 -17.39
C ASN A 213 5.79 2.45 -18.22
N SER A 214 6.68 1.53 -17.89
CA SER A 214 7.97 1.36 -18.56
C SER A 214 8.16 -0.07 -19.01
N GLY A 215 8.38 -0.27 -20.30
CA GLY A 215 8.44 -1.57 -20.95
C GLY A 215 7.27 -1.83 -21.90
N PRO A 216 7.33 -2.89 -22.70
CA PRO A 216 6.26 -3.25 -23.63
C PRO A 216 4.93 -3.49 -22.92
N SER A 217 3.84 -2.92 -23.43
CA SER A 217 2.49 -3.04 -22.85
C SER A 217 1.48 -3.45 -23.93
N PRO A 218 1.52 -4.71 -24.43
CA PRO A 218 0.61 -5.16 -25.47
C PRO A 218 -0.81 -5.50 -24.97
N GLY A 219 -1.07 -5.36 -23.66
CA GLY A 219 -2.36 -5.63 -23.02
C GLY A 219 -3.34 -4.45 -23.03
N GLN A 220 -4.32 -4.48 -22.13
CA GLN A 220 -5.27 -3.38 -21.96
C GLN A 220 -4.73 -2.33 -20.99
N GLY A 221 -4.90 -1.05 -21.32
CA GLY A 221 -4.53 0.08 -20.46
C GLY A 221 -5.37 0.17 -19.18
N ASN A 222 -5.22 1.28 -18.47
CA ASN A 222 -5.95 1.53 -17.22
C ASN A 222 -7.37 2.02 -17.51
N HIS A 223 -8.31 1.68 -16.63
CA HIS A 223 -9.71 2.09 -16.70
C HIS A 223 -10.06 3.03 -15.56
N PHE A 224 -10.68 4.16 -15.88
CA PHE A 224 -11.11 5.18 -14.92
C PHE A 224 -12.60 5.45 -15.06
N THR A 225 -13.32 5.37 -13.96
CA THR A 225 -14.73 5.71 -13.85
C THR A 225 -14.92 6.69 -12.70
N ASN A 226 -15.53 7.85 -12.95
CA ASN A 226 -15.76 8.88 -11.94
C ASN A 226 -14.43 9.32 -11.26
N ALA A 227 -13.42 9.63 -12.05
CA ALA A 227 -12.12 10.09 -11.54
C ALA A 227 -12.06 11.62 -11.57
N GLN A 228 -11.84 12.28 -10.42
CA GLN A 228 -11.89 13.75 -10.39
C GLN A 228 -10.56 14.37 -10.84
N THR A 229 -9.45 13.99 -10.21
CA THR A 229 -8.11 14.51 -10.49
C THR A 229 -7.14 13.37 -10.71
N LEU A 230 -6.47 13.35 -11.85
CA LEU A 230 -5.43 12.38 -12.21
C LEU A 230 -4.17 13.12 -12.65
N GLY A 231 -3.02 12.79 -12.07
CA GLY A 231 -1.71 13.23 -12.56
C GLY A 231 -1.40 12.68 -13.96
N GLY A 232 -0.33 13.16 -14.59
CA GLY A 232 0.03 12.73 -15.95
C GLY A 232 0.24 11.22 -16.09
N ILE A 233 -0.16 10.66 -17.24
CA ILE A 233 0.13 9.27 -17.63
C ILE A 233 1.28 9.26 -18.63
N LYS A 234 2.34 8.49 -18.33
CA LYS A 234 3.51 8.32 -19.20
C LYS A 234 3.77 6.84 -19.48
N ASN A 235 3.60 6.44 -20.74
CA ASN A 235 3.97 5.11 -21.21
C ASN A 235 5.29 5.19 -21.99
N SER A 236 6.22 4.29 -21.72
CA SER A 236 7.52 4.20 -22.38
C SER A 236 7.74 2.77 -22.87
N GLY A 237 7.97 2.60 -24.17
CA GLY A 237 8.05 1.29 -24.84
C GLY A 237 6.85 1.00 -25.74
N PRO A 238 6.92 -0.06 -26.57
CA PRO A 238 5.83 -0.43 -27.50
C PRO A 238 4.54 -0.77 -26.76
N SER A 239 3.41 -0.23 -27.21
CA SER A 239 2.10 -0.44 -26.59
C SER A 239 1.04 -0.75 -27.66
N PRO A 240 1.14 -1.90 -28.38
CA PRO A 240 0.22 -2.24 -29.46
C PRO A 240 -1.19 -2.63 -28.98
N GLY A 241 -1.40 -2.77 -27.66
CA GLY A 241 -2.69 -3.08 -27.07
C GLY A 241 -3.61 -1.87 -26.95
N GLN A 242 -4.77 -2.08 -26.31
CA GLN A 242 -5.75 -1.00 -26.09
C GLN A 242 -5.21 0.01 -25.07
N GLY A 243 -5.36 1.31 -25.39
CA GLY A 243 -4.94 2.41 -24.52
C GLY A 243 -5.76 2.53 -23.21
N ASN A 244 -5.56 3.62 -22.48
CA ASN A 244 -6.35 3.90 -21.27
C ASN A 244 -7.77 4.33 -21.64
N HIS A 245 -8.74 3.96 -20.80
CA HIS A 245 -10.16 4.28 -20.99
C HIS A 245 -10.69 5.13 -19.84
N PHE A 246 -11.45 6.18 -20.16
CA PHE A 246 -11.99 7.13 -19.20
C PHE A 246 -13.51 7.25 -19.35
N THR A 247 -14.22 7.26 -18.23
CA THR A 247 -15.66 7.48 -18.17
C THR A 247 -15.95 8.44 -17.03
N ASN A 248 -16.59 9.57 -17.33
CA ASN A 248 -16.88 10.61 -16.34
C ASN A 248 -15.63 11.04 -15.55
N ALA A 249 -14.55 11.38 -16.26
CA ALA A 249 -13.32 11.88 -15.64
C ALA A 249 -13.24 13.40 -15.79
N GLN A 250 -12.96 14.12 -14.70
CA GLN A 250 -13.07 15.59 -14.68
C GLN A 250 -11.75 16.29 -15.02
N THR A 251 -10.61 15.83 -14.48
CA THR A 251 -9.30 16.47 -14.67
C THR A 251 -8.20 15.43 -14.84
N LEU A 252 -7.54 15.42 -16.00
CA LEU A 252 -6.28 14.69 -16.24
C LEU A 252 -5.18 15.74 -16.35
N GLY A 253 -4.01 15.51 -15.75
CA GLY A 253 -2.93 16.49 -15.59
C GLY A 253 -2.75 17.40 -16.81
N GLY A 254 -3.36 18.60 -16.74
CA GLY A 254 -3.31 19.66 -17.76
C GLY A 254 -4.53 19.83 -18.68
N GLN A 255 -5.58 19.00 -18.63
CA GLN A 255 -6.73 19.09 -19.56
C GLN A 255 -8.09 18.94 -18.87
N HIS A 256 -8.98 19.90 -19.18
CA HIS A 256 -10.40 19.93 -18.83
C HIS A 256 -11.19 19.17 -19.90
N PHE A 257 -11.97 18.16 -19.50
CA PHE A 257 -12.90 17.46 -20.40
C PHE A 257 -14.26 18.15 -20.37
N THR A 258 -14.84 18.41 -21.54
CA THR A 258 -16.27 18.76 -21.66
C THR A 258 -17.12 17.48 -21.66
N GLU A 259 -18.41 17.62 -21.34
CA GLU A 259 -19.38 16.53 -21.05
C GLU A 259 -19.48 15.43 -22.13
N ASP A 260 -18.96 15.67 -23.35
CA ASP A 260 -18.99 14.73 -24.48
C ASP A 260 -17.75 13.80 -24.57
N GLY A 261 -16.85 13.81 -23.60
CA GLY A 261 -15.76 12.83 -23.49
C GLY A 261 -14.66 12.88 -24.56
N ARG A 262 -14.58 13.95 -25.37
CA ARG A 262 -13.50 14.13 -26.36
C ARG A 262 -12.32 14.90 -25.75
N ALA A 263 -11.17 14.23 -25.56
CA ALA A 263 -9.89 14.87 -25.28
C ALA A 263 -9.30 15.50 -26.55
N LEU A 264 -8.76 16.71 -26.46
CA LEU A 264 -7.81 17.24 -27.44
C LEU A 264 -6.43 16.64 -27.16
N TRP A 265 -5.92 15.79 -28.04
CA TRP A 265 -4.67 15.06 -27.82
C TRP A 265 -3.41 15.89 -28.13
N GLU A 266 -2.42 15.85 -27.24
CA GLU A 266 -0.99 15.86 -27.64
C GLU A 266 -0.34 14.57 -27.12
N ILE A 267 -0.60 13.44 -27.79
CA ILE A 267 0.12 12.19 -27.54
C ILE A 267 1.51 12.34 -28.18
N LYS A 268 2.54 12.66 -27.39
CA LYS A 268 3.94 12.53 -27.82
C LYS A 268 4.30 11.05 -27.93
N HIS A 269 4.00 10.46 -29.09
CA HIS A 269 4.51 9.15 -29.47
C HIS A 269 6.03 9.26 -29.63
N SER A 270 6.79 8.63 -28.72
CA SER A 270 8.23 8.39 -28.92
C SER A 270 8.41 6.91 -29.21
N GLY A 271 8.14 6.52 -30.46
CA GLY A 271 8.33 5.17 -30.98
C GLY A 271 7.69 5.00 -32.35
N PRO A 272 8.31 4.27 -33.29
CA PRO A 272 7.79 4.13 -34.65
C PRO A 272 6.46 3.36 -34.66
N SER A 273 5.51 3.89 -35.45
CA SER A 273 4.22 3.26 -35.75
C SER A 273 4.44 1.99 -36.59
N PRO A 274 3.81 0.84 -36.31
CA PRO A 274 3.89 -0.32 -37.19
C PRO A 274 3.23 0.03 -38.52
N GLY A 275 3.97 -0.19 -39.61
CA GLY A 275 3.56 0.12 -40.96
C GLY A 275 2.32 -0.64 -41.39
N GLN A 276 1.48 0.03 -42.18
CA GLN A 276 0.56 -0.64 -43.08
C GLN A 276 1.41 -1.33 -44.16
N GLY A 277 1.53 -2.65 -44.06
CA GLY A 277 2.00 -3.49 -45.15
C GLY A 277 0.81 -3.81 -46.06
N ASN A 278 1.02 -3.59 -47.35
CA ASN A 278 0.10 -3.82 -48.47
C ASN A 278 -0.64 -5.15 -48.45
#